data_AF-A0A6I1NMW7-F1
#
_entry.id   AF-A0A6I1NMW7-F1
#
_cell.length_a   1.000
_cell.length_b   1.000
_cell.length_c   1.000
_cell.angle_alpha   90.00
_cell.angle_beta   90.00
_cell.angle_gamma   90.00
#
_symmetry.space_group_name_H-M   'P 1'
#
loop_
_entity.id
_entity.type
_entity.pdbx_description
1 polymer ?
#
loop_
_entity_poly.entity_id
_entity_poly.type
_entity_poly.pdbx_seq_one_letter_code
_entity_poly.pdbx_strand_id
1 'polypeptide(L)'
;EQASELFYLLPGTLAEGRVELTRRESEFRNMSDSLADWSTEHLLLHPISGDPFTLEEVLNEQEARLEFKNRIEQSWRRETEQDDFDQDSQPLYDLNLSMTITGDLPALNADFSHLTHLYMRSRPGHTSGTAEFLQTFPNLKALTLYQFRLEQIPAAIFRMADLSYLSLSECHITLTRETALELAQMERLD
;
A
#
# COMPACT_ATOMS: atom_id res chain seq x y z
N GLU A 1 5.85 -16.77 -31.33
CA GLU A 1 6.81 -17.73 -30.75
C GLU A 1 7.66 -17.04 -29.67
N GLN A 2 7.02 -16.50 -28.63
CA GLN A 2 7.67 -15.81 -27.49
C GLN A 2 6.89 -16.00 -26.17
N ALA A 3 6.09 -17.07 -26.05
CA ALA A 3 5.30 -17.36 -24.85
C ALA A 3 5.84 -18.56 -24.05
N SER A 4 7.06 -19.02 -24.35
CA SER A 4 7.58 -20.29 -23.81
C SER A 4 8.65 -20.17 -22.72
N GLU A 5 9.15 -18.98 -22.40
CA GLU A 5 10.30 -18.85 -21.47
C GLU A 5 9.98 -18.44 -20.03
N LEU A 6 8.71 -18.22 -19.68
CA LEU A 6 8.31 -17.81 -18.32
C LEU A 6 7.79 -18.97 -17.43
N PHE A 7 7.94 -20.23 -17.86
CA PHE A 7 7.34 -21.40 -17.19
C PHE A 7 8.19 -22.08 -16.10
N TYR A 8 9.42 -21.62 -15.82
CA TYR A 8 10.39 -22.44 -15.06
C TYR A 8 10.62 -22.10 -13.58
N LEU A 9 9.85 -21.22 -12.94
CA LEU A 9 10.12 -20.85 -11.53
C LEU A 9 8.94 -21.00 -10.55
N LEU A 10 7.86 -21.69 -10.94
CA LEU A 10 6.83 -22.08 -9.97
C LEU A 10 7.11 -23.50 -9.46
N PRO A 11 7.27 -23.72 -8.13
CA PRO A 11 7.31 -25.07 -7.59
C PRO A 11 5.95 -25.73 -7.87
N GLY A 12 5.96 -26.77 -8.71
CA GLY A 12 4.75 -27.49 -9.08
C GLY A 12 4.79 -28.08 -10.48
N THR A 13 3.75 -28.83 -10.81
CA THR A 13 3.49 -29.34 -12.15
C THR A 13 3.04 -28.22 -13.09
N LEU A 14 3.18 -28.41 -14.40
CA LEU A 14 2.66 -27.47 -15.41
C LEU A 14 1.15 -27.19 -15.26
N ALA A 15 0.39 -28.15 -14.71
CA ALA A 15 -1.03 -27.97 -14.42
C ALA A 15 -1.24 -26.99 -13.25
N GLU A 16 -0.47 -27.12 -12.18
CA GLU A 16 -0.51 -26.22 -11.02
C GLU A 16 -0.08 -24.80 -11.42
N GLY A 17 0.96 -24.67 -12.24
CA GLY A 17 1.41 -23.37 -12.77
C GLY A 17 0.33 -22.65 -13.59
N ARG A 18 -0.45 -23.37 -14.41
CA ARG A 18 -1.57 -22.77 -15.14
C ARG A 18 -2.70 -22.30 -14.23
N VAL A 19 -3.02 -23.09 -13.20
CA VAL A 19 -4.05 -22.72 -12.21
C VAL A 19 -3.65 -21.47 -11.46
N GLU A 20 -2.40 -21.40 -11.00
CA GLU A 20 -1.87 -20.23 -10.30
C GLU A 20 -1.82 -18.99 -11.21
N LEU A 21 -1.43 -19.16 -12.48
CA LEU A 21 -1.46 -18.07 -13.45
C LEU A 21 -2.87 -17.52 -13.65
N THR A 22 -3.87 -18.38 -13.89
CA THR A 22 -5.27 -17.95 -14.04
C THR A 22 -5.80 -17.29 -12.77
N ARG A 23 -5.44 -17.80 -11.59
CA ARG A 23 -5.80 -17.19 -10.31
C ARG A 23 -5.26 -15.76 -10.20
N ARG A 24 -3.97 -15.59 -10.49
CA ARG A 24 -3.28 -14.29 -10.47
C ARG A 24 -3.84 -13.32 -11.50
N GLU A 25 -4.12 -13.77 -12.72
CA GLU A 25 -4.75 -12.94 -13.76
C GLU A 25 -6.14 -12.46 -13.33
N SER A 26 -6.93 -13.33 -12.70
CA SER A 26 -8.25 -12.96 -12.18
C SER A 26 -8.15 -11.97 -11.02
N GLU A 27 -7.22 -12.20 -10.09
CA GLU A 27 -6.94 -11.30 -8.97
C GLU A 27 -6.52 -9.91 -9.45
N PHE A 28 -5.54 -9.84 -10.37
CA PHE A 28 -5.09 -8.58 -10.96
C PHE A 28 -6.22 -7.83 -11.66
N ARG A 29 -7.05 -8.53 -12.45
CA ARG A 29 -8.19 -7.91 -13.14
C ARG A 29 -9.16 -7.27 -12.15
N ASN A 30 -9.59 -8.02 -11.13
CA ASN A 30 -10.55 -7.53 -10.14
C ASN A 30 -10.02 -6.30 -9.39
N MET A 31 -8.73 -6.33 -9.00
CA MET A 31 -8.07 -5.20 -8.36
C MET A 31 -7.96 -3.98 -9.30
N SER A 32 -7.51 -4.20 -10.54
CA SER A 32 -7.36 -3.14 -11.55
C SER A 32 -8.69 -2.46 -11.86
N ASP A 33 -9.77 -3.24 -11.99
CA ASP A 33 -11.11 -2.71 -12.25
C ASP A 33 -11.62 -1.88 -11.05
N SER A 34 -11.45 -2.39 -9.83
CA SER A 34 -11.83 -1.66 -8.61
C SER A 34 -11.07 -0.35 -8.46
N LEU A 35 -9.76 -0.35 -8.79
CA LEU A 35 -8.93 0.85 -8.77
C LEU A 35 -9.30 1.83 -9.88
N ALA A 36 -9.70 1.34 -11.06
CA ALA A 36 -10.18 2.19 -12.15
C ALA A 36 -11.43 2.96 -11.72
N ASP A 37 -12.41 2.25 -11.15
CA ASP A 37 -13.63 2.86 -10.63
C ASP A 37 -13.32 3.91 -9.55
N TRP A 38 -12.53 3.54 -8.54
CA TRP A 38 -12.10 4.45 -7.47
C TRP A 38 -11.33 5.68 -7.99
N SER A 39 -10.49 5.52 -9.02
CA SER A 39 -9.69 6.62 -9.56
C SER A 39 -10.53 7.69 -10.26
N THR A 40 -11.75 7.33 -10.67
CA THR A 40 -12.71 8.22 -11.33
C THR A 40 -13.86 8.66 -10.42
N GLU A 41 -13.83 8.25 -9.14
CA GLU A 41 -14.82 8.67 -8.16
C GLU A 41 -14.72 10.18 -7.90
N HIS A 42 -15.87 10.86 -7.94
CA HIS A 42 -15.93 12.31 -7.79
C HIS A 42 -16.33 12.69 -6.37
N LEU A 43 -15.42 13.35 -5.64
CA LEU A 43 -15.76 14.03 -4.40
C LEU A 43 -16.31 15.41 -4.72
N LEU A 44 -17.56 15.67 -4.33
CA LEU A 44 -18.22 16.96 -4.61
C LEU A 44 -17.73 18.08 -3.69
N LEU A 45 -17.33 17.75 -2.47
CA LEU A 45 -16.93 18.71 -1.43
C LEU A 45 -15.58 18.29 -0.83
N HIS A 46 -14.74 19.28 -0.58
CA HIS A 46 -13.44 19.09 0.05
C HIS A 46 -13.64 18.67 1.52
N PRO A 47 -13.06 17.55 1.99
CA PRO A 47 -13.37 16.97 3.30
C PRO A 47 -12.98 17.86 4.49
N ILE A 48 -12.02 18.78 4.29
CA ILE A 48 -11.55 19.70 5.34
C ILE A 48 -12.31 21.05 5.33
N SER A 49 -12.37 21.76 4.21
CA SER A 49 -13.03 23.07 4.15
C SER A 49 -14.56 22.97 4.09
N GLY A 50 -15.09 21.87 3.55
CA GLY A 50 -16.51 21.71 3.24
C GLY A 50 -16.97 22.45 1.98
N ASP A 51 -16.04 23.14 1.29
CA ASP A 51 -16.33 23.85 0.05
C ASP A 51 -16.26 22.91 -1.16
N PRO A 52 -16.93 23.23 -2.28
CA PRO A 52 -16.73 22.52 -3.54
C PRO A 52 -15.27 22.62 -4.00
N PHE A 53 -14.74 21.53 -4.56
CA PHE A 53 -13.44 21.58 -5.20
C PHE A 53 -13.42 22.57 -6.37
N THR A 54 -12.32 23.31 -6.48
CA THR A 54 -12.00 24.05 -7.69
C THR A 54 -11.62 23.09 -8.82
N LEU A 55 -11.70 23.56 -10.08
CA LEU A 55 -11.31 22.74 -11.23
C LEU A 55 -9.85 22.26 -11.14
N GLU A 56 -8.96 23.09 -10.64
CA GLU A 56 -7.55 22.74 -10.45
C GLU A 56 -7.38 21.61 -9.43
N GLU A 57 -8.08 21.67 -8.30
CA GLU A 57 -8.02 20.61 -7.29
C GLU A 57 -8.63 19.29 -7.80
N VAL A 58 -9.71 19.35 -8.58
CA VAL A 58 -10.29 18.16 -9.23
C VAL A 58 -9.28 17.51 -10.16
N LEU A 59 -8.58 18.29 -11.00
CA LEU A 59 -7.58 17.77 -11.93
C LEU A 59 -6.38 17.17 -11.18
N ASN A 60 -5.88 17.85 -10.15
CA ASN A 60 -4.78 17.36 -9.32
C ASN A 60 -5.14 16.06 -8.59
N GLU A 61 -6.37 15.94 -8.06
CA GLU A 61 -6.83 14.72 -7.40
C GLU A 61 -6.96 13.56 -8.39
N GLN A 62 -7.50 13.80 -9.60
CA GLN A 62 -7.56 12.77 -10.64
C GLN A 62 -6.18 12.27 -11.05
N GLU A 63 -5.21 13.19 -11.20
CA GLU A 63 -3.83 12.84 -11.54
C GLU A 63 -3.17 12.02 -10.42
N ALA A 64 -3.36 12.43 -9.16
CA ALA A 64 -2.86 11.70 -7.99
C ALA A 64 -3.48 10.30 -7.87
N ARG A 65 -4.78 10.15 -8.09
CA ARG A 65 -5.47 8.84 -8.05
C ARG A 65 -5.03 7.94 -9.20
N LEU A 66 -4.79 8.48 -10.39
CA LEU A 66 -4.25 7.71 -11.51
C LEU A 66 -2.81 7.26 -11.23
N GLU A 67 -1.97 8.14 -10.65
CA GLU A 67 -0.62 7.77 -10.23
C GLU A 67 -0.67 6.66 -9.16
N PHE A 68 -1.54 6.80 -8.16
CA PHE A 68 -1.76 5.78 -7.13
C PHE A 68 -2.12 4.43 -7.75
N LYS A 69 -3.12 4.38 -8.64
CA LYS A 69 -3.52 3.17 -9.37
C LYS A 69 -2.34 2.51 -10.08
N ASN A 70 -1.59 3.30 -10.85
CA ASN A 70 -0.45 2.79 -11.61
C ASN A 70 0.64 2.20 -10.69
N ARG A 71 0.94 2.86 -9.57
CA ARG A 71 1.94 2.37 -8.60
C ARG A 71 1.51 1.08 -7.92
N ILE A 72 0.24 0.97 -7.52
CA ILE A 72 -0.32 -0.26 -6.94
C ILE A 72 -0.21 -1.41 -7.96
N GLU A 73 -0.62 -1.18 -9.20
CA GLU A 73 -0.56 -2.19 -10.26
C GLU A 73 0.88 -2.63 -10.59
N GLN A 74 1.82 -1.70 -10.70
CA GLN A 74 3.25 -1.99 -10.92
C GLN A 74 3.84 -2.79 -9.76
N SER A 75 3.53 -2.40 -8.52
CA SER A 75 4.00 -3.11 -7.32
C SER A 75 3.46 -4.53 -7.23
N TRP A 76 2.21 -4.76 -7.63
CA TRP A 76 1.63 -6.10 -7.69
C TRP A 76 2.32 -6.97 -8.74
N ARG A 77 2.61 -6.40 -9.93
CA ARG A 77 3.37 -7.09 -10.99
C ARG A 77 4.87 -7.24 -10.69
N ARG A 78 5.35 -6.67 -9.58
CA ARG A 78 6.77 -6.67 -9.17
C ARG A 78 7.68 -5.94 -10.17
N GLU A 79 7.13 -4.91 -10.80
CA GLU A 79 7.82 -4.02 -11.75
C GLU A 79 8.48 -2.81 -11.05
N THR A 80 8.52 -2.80 -9.72
CA THR A 80 9.20 -1.79 -8.92
C THR A 80 10.72 -1.99 -8.97
N GLU A 81 11.49 -0.92 -8.74
CA GLU A 81 12.96 -0.98 -8.69
C GLU A 81 13.40 -2.10 -7.73
N GLN A 82 14.11 -3.10 -8.25
CA GLN A 82 14.61 -4.28 -7.53
C GLN A 82 16.06 -4.06 -7.04
N ASP A 83 16.48 -2.80 -6.90
CA ASP A 83 17.90 -2.47 -6.71
C ASP A 83 18.38 -2.66 -5.27
N ASP A 84 17.48 -2.97 -4.33
CA ASP A 84 17.81 -3.20 -2.94
C ASP A 84 17.46 -4.63 -2.48
N PHE A 85 18.42 -5.24 -1.79
CA PHE A 85 18.30 -6.55 -1.16
C PHE A 85 18.43 -6.37 0.35
N ASP A 86 17.74 -7.21 1.13
CA ASP A 86 17.96 -7.23 2.57
C ASP A 86 19.32 -7.87 2.95
N GLN A 87 19.61 -7.90 4.25
CA GLN A 87 20.83 -8.50 4.79
C GLN A 87 20.99 -9.99 4.41
N ASP A 88 19.88 -10.68 4.11
CA ASP A 88 19.81 -12.09 3.70
C ASP A 88 19.77 -12.26 2.18
N SER A 89 20.09 -11.20 1.42
CA SER A 89 20.08 -11.16 -0.05
C SER A 89 18.71 -11.49 -0.67
N GLN A 90 17.62 -11.22 0.04
CA GLN A 90 16.27 -11.32 -0.52
C GLN A 90 15.88 -10.01 -1.20
N PRO A 91 15.20 -10.05 -2.37
CA PRO A 91 14.76 -8.85 -3.05
C PRO A 91 13.77 -8.08 -2.17
N LEU A 92 14.01 -6.78 -2.05
CA LEU A 92 13.06 -5.86 -1.41
C LEU A 92 12.06 -5.38 -2.46
N TYR A 93 10.79 -5.39 -2.07
CA TYR A 93 9.71 -4.85 -2.89
C TYR A 93 9.13 -3.61 -2.21
N ASP A 94 9.30 -2.49 -2.89
CA ASP A 94 9.05 -1.17 -2.36
C ASP A 94 7.82 -0.56 -3.02
N LEU A 95 6.92 -0.04 -2.20
CA LEU A 95 5.76 0.73 -2.63
C LEU A 95 5.89 2.16 -2.09
N ASN A 96 6.17 3.11 -2.99
CA ASN A 96 6.25 4.53 -2.66
C ASN A 96 5.00 5.27 -3.17
N LEU A 97 4.13 5.67 -2.25
CA LEU A 97 2.91 6.45 -2.49
C LEU A 97 3.11 7.88 -1.96
N SER A 98 3.90 8.66 -2.68
CA SER A 98 4.27 10.03 -2.28
C SER A 98 3.24 11.11 -2.64
N MET A 99 2.27 10.78 -3.50
CA MET A 99 1.10 11.62 -3.77
C MET A 99 0.18 11.69 -2.57
N THR A 100 -0.51 12.83 -2.41
CA THR A 100 -1.57 12.97 -1.41
C THR A 100 -2.91 12.67 -2.05
N ILE A 101 -3.65 11.73 -1.46
CA ILE A 101 -5.03 11.41 -1.84
C ILE A 101 -5.98 12.13 -0.90
N THR A 102 -7.02 12.74 -1.46
CA THR A 102 -8.09 13.34 -0.67
C THR A 102 -9.28 12.38 -0.58
N GLY A 103 -9.73 12.09 0.65
CA GLY A 103 -10.77 11.11 0.94
C GLY A 103 -10.23 9.72 1.25
N ASP A 104 -11.10 8.71 1.08
CA ASP A 104 -10.81 7.32 1.45
C ASP A 104 -9.85 6.64 0.47
N LEU A 105 -8.86 5.94 1.02
CA LEU A 105 -8.04 5.00 0.28
C LEU A 105 -8.88 3.81 -0.22
N PRO A 106 -8.57 3.25 -1.40
CA PRO A 106 -9.33 2.12 -1.94
C PRO A 106 -9.02 0.85 -1.16
N ALA A 107 -10.01 -0.04 -1.07
CA ALA A 107 -9.77 -1.40 -0.64
C ALA A 107 -8.98 -2.17 -1.73
N LEU A 108 -7.83 -2.71 -1.35
CA LEU A 108 -7.00 -3.52 -2.24
C LEU A 108 -7.35 -5.01 -2.05
N ASN A 109 -8.22 -5.52 -2.93
CA ASN A 109 -8.66 -6.91 -2.91
C ASN A 109 -7.69 -7.85 -3.67
N ALA A 110 -6.40 -7.82 -3.29
CA ALA A 110 -5.37 -8.67 -3.84
C ALA A 110 -4.27 -8.95 -2.82
N ASP A 111 -3.48 -10.00 -3.06
CA ASP A 111 -2.35 -10.38 -2.22
C ASP A 111 -1.12 -9.45 -2.47
N PHE A 112 -0.78 -8.65 -1.46
CA PHE A 112 0.44 -7.83 -1.41
C PHE A 112 1.44 -8.32 -0.36
N SER A 113 1.35 -9.58 0.06
CA SER A 113 2.25 -10.18 1.05
C SER A 113 3.73 -10.19 0.62
N HIS A 114 4.03 -9.91 -0.65
CA HIS A 114 5.41 -9.73 -1.13
C HIS A 114 6.00 -8.35 -0.85
N LEU A 115 5.18 -7.33 -0.54
CA LEU A 115 5.70 -6.00 -0.25
C LEU A 115 6.40 -5.96 1.11
N THR A 116 7.57 -5.33 1.11
CA THR A 116 8.45 -5.25 2.29
C THR A 116 8.65 -3.81 2.77
N HIS A 117 8.55 -2.81 1.88
CA HIS A 117 8.68 -1.41 2.25
C HIS A 117 7.47 -0.63 1.75
N LEU A 118 6.91 0.19 2.63
CA LEU A 118 5.83 1.10 2.31
C LEU A 118 6.18 2.51 2.77
N TYR A 119 6.23 3.42 1.82
CA TYR A 119 6.27 4.86 2.08
C TYR A 119 4.95 5.47 1.64
N MET A 120 4.31 6.22 2.53
CA MET A 120 3.11 7.01 2.21
C MET A 120 3.24 8.41 2.76
N ARG A 121 2.76 9.38 1.99
CA ARG A 121 2.62 10.77 2.42
C ARG A 121 1.17 11.24 2.28
N SER A 122 0.73 12.06 3.22
CA SER A 122 -0.53 12.79 3.12
C SER A 122 -0.34 14.26 3.51
N ARG A 123 -1.46 14.95 3.72
CA ARG A 123 -1.58 16.20 4.46
C ARG A 123 -2.56 15.95 5.62
N PRO A 124 -2.39 16.60 6.79
CA PRO A 124 -3.21 16.30 7.95
C PRO A 124 -4.71 16.38 7.65
N GLY A 125 -5.42 15.26 7.84
CA GLY A 125 -6.87 15.15 7.63
C GLY A 125 -7.35 15.07 6.17
N HIS A 126 -6.46 14.98 5.17
CA HIS A 126 -6.88 14.82 3.77
C HIS A 126 -7.21 13.38 3.43
N THR A 127 -6.40 12.42 3.88
CA THR A 127 -6.58 10.98 3.58
C THR A 127 -7.24 10.26 4.75
N SER A 128 -8.19 9.39 4.45
CA SER A 128 -8.88 8.48 5.39
C SER A 128 -8.76 7.01 4.94
N GLY A 129 -9.15 6.08 5.82
CA GLY A 129 -9.06 4.63 5.54
C GLY A 129 -7.65 4.02 5.67
N THR A 130 -6.68 4.72 6.27
CA THR A 130 -5.30 4.24 6.42
C THR A 130 -5.21 2.96 7.27
N ALA A 131 -6.05 2.81 8.29
CA ALA A 131 -5.99 1.65 9.18
C ALA A 131 -6.39 0.35 8.46
N GLU A 132 -7.42 0.42 7.61
CA GLU A 132 -7.89 -0.66 6.76
C GLU A 132 -6.89 -0.95 5.64
N PHE A 133 -6.38 0.10 5.00
CA PHE A 133 -5.39 -0.02 3.92
C PHE A 133 -4.11 -0.74 4.36
N LEU A 134 -3.61 -0.46 5.58
CA LEU A 134 -2.41 -1.12 6.10
C LEU A 134 -2.59 -2.63 6.34
N GLN A 135 -3.83 -3.15 6.40
CA GLN A 135 -4.07 -4.58 6.58
C GLN A 135 -3.68 -5.39 5.33
N THR A 136 -3.57 -4.75 4.17
CA THR A 136 -3.17 -5.39 2.92
C THR A 136 -1.68 -5.76 2.89
N PHE A 137 -0.85 -5.19 3.77
CA PHE A 137 0.62 -5.36 3.75
C PHE A 137 1.13 -6.06 5.02
N PRO A 138 0.87 -7.37 5.22
CA PRO A 138 1.18 -8.04 6.47
C PRO A 138 2.68 -8.23 6.74
N ASN A 139 3.53 -8.22 5.71
CA ASN A 139 4.95 -8.61 5.79
C ASN A 139 5.92 -7.43 5.62
N LEU A 140 5.47 -6.21 5.97
CA LEU A 140 6.35 -5.04 5.91
C LEU A 140 7.52 -5.18 6.89
N LYS A 141 8.72 -4.87 6.39
CA LYS A 141 9.96 -4.67 7.13
C LYS A 141 10.19 -3.20 7.46
N ALA A 142 9.77 -2.29 6.58
CA ALA A 142 9.79 -0.86 6.84
C ALA A 142 8.46 -0.18 6.50
N LEU A 143 7.98 0.65 7.42
CA LEU A 143 6.79 1.48 7.23
C LEU A 143 7.11 2.93 7.56
N THR A 144 6.92 3.80 6.57
CA THR A 144 6.98 5.26 6.76
C THR A 144 5.64 5.88 6.40
N LEU A 145 4.99 6.50 7.38
CA LEU A 145 3.82 7.34 7.20
C LEU A 145 4.19 8.78 7.55
N TYR A 146 3.93 9.71 6.63
CA TYR A 146 4.19 11.13 6.84
C TYR A 146 2.89 11.95 6.75
N GLN A 147 2.62 12.77 7.77
CA GLN A 147 1.52 13.75 7.79
C GLN A 147 0.09 13.18 7.73
N PHE A 148 -0.10 11.91 8.07
CA PHE A 148 -1.44 11.32 8.26
C PHE A 148 -2.06 11.78 9.59
N ARG A 149 -3.39 11.90 9.70
CA ARG A 149 -4.03 12.12 11.01
C ARG A 149 -4.54 10.77 11.53
N LEU A 150 -3.70 10.04 12.27
CA LEU A 150 -4.01 8.68 12.71
C LEU A 150 -4.69 8.62 14.09
N GLU A 151 -4.45 9.60 14.95
CA GLU A 151 -4.89 9.68 16.37
C GLU A 151 -4.31 8.58 17.28
N GLN A 152 -4.29 7.34 16.80
CA GLN A 152 -3.73 6.14 17.42
C GLN A 152 -2.86 5.38 16.40
N ILE A 153 -2.04 4.46 16.88
CA ILE A 153 -1.27 3.55 16.01
C ILE A 153 -2.24 2.50 15.44
N PRO A 154 -2.33 2.33 14.10
CA PRO A 154 -3.18 1.30 13.49
C PRO A 154 -2.81 -0.11 13.95
N ALA A 155 -3.81 -0.90 14.36
CA ALA A 155 -3.60 -2.25 14.89
C ALA A 155 -2.93 -3.23 13.90
N ALA A 156 -2.94 -2.92 12.60
CA ALA A 156 -2.22 -3.68 11.59
C ALA A 156 -0.70 -3.69 11.83
N ILE A 157 -0.14 -2.59 12.35
CA ILE A 157 1.30 -2.43 12.59
C ILE A 157 1.81 -3.46 13.59
N PHE A 158 1.06 -3.72 14.67
CA PHE A 158 1.44 -4.71 15.69
C PHE A 158 1.40 -6.16 15.19
N ARG A 159 0.81 -6.42 14.01
CA ARG A 159 0.77 -7.74 13.37
C ARG A 159 1.89 -7.96 12.35
N MET A 160 2.65 -6.92 12.02
CA MET A 160 3.78 -6.99 11.09
C MET A 160 4.99 -7.56 11.82
N ALA A 161 5.09 -8.89 11.89
CA ALA A 161 6.11 -9.59 12.66
C ALA A 161 7.55 -9.29 12.21
N ASP A 162 7.73 -8.94 10.93
CA ASP A 162 9.03 -8.64 10.33
C ASP A 162 9.38 -7.13 10.35
N LEU A 163 8.53 -6.28 10.92
CA LEU A 163 8.74 -4.83 10.91
C LEU A 163 9.93 -4.45 11.78
N SER A 164 10.97 -3.92 11.14
CA SER A 164 12.19 -3.45 11.79
C SER A 164 12.33 -1.93 11.79
N TYR A 165 11.64 -1.23 10.90
CA TYR A 165 11.65 0.23 10.84
C TYR A 165 10.24 0.80 10.80
N LEU A 166 9.92 1.67 11.75
CA LEU A 166 8.64 2.38 11.83
C LEU A 166 8.87 3.88 12.00
N SER A 167 8.41 4.68 11.02
CA SER A 167 8.38 6.13 11.12
C SER A 167 6.96 6.65 10.95
N LEU A 168 6.43 7.30 11.99
CA LEU A 168 5.09 7.90 12.03
C LEU A 168 5.20 9.42 12.20
N SER A 169 5.89 10.04 11.26
CA SER A 169 6.29 11.45 11.34
C SER A 169 5.11 12.38 11.05
N GLU A 170 4.88 13.34 11.96
CA GLU A 170 3.74 14.26 11.88
C GLU A 170 2.37 13.55 11.82
N CYS A 171 2.26 12.33 12.38
CA CYS A 171 1.05 11.52 12.28
C CYS A 171 -0.07 11.82 13.31
N HIS A 172 0.11 12.86 14.13
CA HIS A 172 -0.81 13.25 15.22
C HIS A 172 -1.23 12.08 16.15
N ILE A 173 -0.27 11.20 16.48
CA ILE A 173 -0.52 10.01 17.30
C ILE A 173 -0.41 10.37 18.78
N THR A 174 -1.35 9.86 19.57
CA THR A 174 -1.23 9.86 21.02
C THR A 174 -0.71 8.50 21.49
N LEU A 175 0.52 8.47 22.01
CA LEU A 175 1.09 7.25 22.57
C LEU A 175 0.51 6.99 23.96
N THR A 176 -0.18 5.86 24.13
CA THR A 176 -0.68 5.41 25.42
C THR A 176 0.33 4.43 26.02
N ARG A 177 0.19 4.12 27.32
CA ARG A 177 1.04 3.10 27.95
C ARG A 177 0.87 1.73 27.29
N GLU A 178 -0.34 1.41 26.84
CA GLU A 178 -0.66 0.15 26.17
C GLU A 178 0.03 0.06 24.81
N THR A 179 -0.15 1.06 23.95
CA THR A 179 0.47 1.06 22.62
C THR A 179 2.00 1.15 22.68
N ALA A 180 2.55 1.82 23.70
CA ALA A 180 3.99 1.78 23.96
C ALA A 180 4.51 0.38 24.35
N LEU A 181 3.74 -0.37 25.14
CA LEU A 181 4.10 -1.74 25.50
C LEU A 181 3.99 -2.69 24.31
N GLU A 182 2.98 -2.52 23.46
CA GLU A 182 2.83 -3.32 22.23
C GLU A 182 4.00 -3.08 21.27
N LEU A 183 4.39 -1.83 21.04
CA LEU A 183 5.60 -1.52 20.25
C LEU A 183 6.86 -2.16 20.85
N ALA A 184 7.02 -2.09 22.18
CA ALA A 184 8.17 -2.68 22.86
C ALA A 184 8.21 -4.22 22.83
N GLN A 185 7.11 -4.88 22.46
CA GLN A 185 7.03 -6.34 22.28
C GLN A 185 7.33 -6.77 20.84
N MET A 186 7.47 -5.84 19.89
CA MET A 186 7.83 -6.16 18.52
C MET A 186 9.33 -6.50 18.45
N GLU A 187 9.63 -7.80 18.32
CA GLU A 187 11.00 -8.33 18.49
C GLU A 187 12.05 -7.77 17.53
N ARG A 188 11.63 -7.32 16.34
CA ARG A 188 12.52 -6.83 15.29
C ARG A 188 12.57 -5.32 15.16
N LEU A 189 11.71 -4.60 15.88
CA LEU A 189 11.57 -3.14 15.75
C LEU A 189 12.74 -2.44 16.45
N ASP A 190 13.52 -1.69 15.67
CA ASP A 190 14.68 -0.90 16.15
C ASP A 190 14.31 0.51 16.64
#